data_AF-A0A524NBQ3-F1
#
_entry.id   AF-A0A524NBQ3-F1
#
_cell.length_a   1.000
_cell.length_b   1.000
_cell.length_c   1.000
_cell.angle_alpha   90.00
_cell.angle_beta   90.00
_cell.angle_gamma   90.00
#
_symmetry.space_group_name_H-M   'P 1'
#
loop_
_entity.id
_entity.type
_entity.pdbx_description
1 polymer ?
#
loop_
_entity_poly.entity_id
_entity_poly.type
_entity_poly.pdbx_seq_one_letter_code
_entity_poly.pdbx_strand_id
1 'polypeptide(L)'
;EMALTADPITAEQGLAYGLVSRLTERGEATNVAMELAARIARNAPLSVAASKQLLRETAGRTEEEFWEYQKPLMGKVFTSEDAKEGPRAFAEKRSPNWSGS
;
A
#
# COMPACT_ATOMS: atom_id res chain seq x y z
N GLU A 1 -1.84 -16.29 22.57
CA GLU A 1 -3.12 -16.32 23.30
C GLU A 1 -4.28 -16.65 22.38
N MET A 2 -4.72 -15.75 21.50
CA MET A 2 -5.89 -15.94 20.61
C MET A 2 -5.92 -17.28 19.85
N ALA A 3 -4.78 -17.72 19.30
CA ALA A 3 -4.69 -18.98 18.56
C ALA A 3 -4.94 -20.23 19.42
N LEU A 4 -4.79 -20.13 20.73
CA LEU A 4 -4.95 -21.23 21.68
C LEU A 4 -6.29 -21.17 22.43
N THR A 5 -6.82 -19.97 22.69
CA THR A 5 -8.08 -19.80 23.43
C THR A 5 -9.30 -19.72 22.51
N ALA A 6 -9.12 -19.33 21.25
CA ALA A 6 -10.18 -19.04 20.29
C ALA A 6 -11.18 -17.96 20.77
N ASP A 7 -10.81 -17.16 21.77
CA ASP A 7 -11.65 -16.07 22.24
C ASP A 7 -11.82 -15.01 21.14
N PRO A 8 -13.03 -14.46 20.96
CA PRO A 8 -13.25 -13.34 20.05
C PRO A 8 -12.58 -12.08 20.60
N ILE A 9 -12.10 -11.24 19.69
CA ILE A 9 -11.64 -9.89 20.02
C ILE A 9 -12.62 -8.84 19.53
N THR A 10 -12.67 -7.71 20.23
CA THR A 10 -13.40 -6.52 19.78
C THR A 10 -12.65 -5.81 18.66
N ALA A 11 -13.33 -4.90 17.96
CA ALA A 11 -12.70 -4.09 16.91
C ALA A 11 -11.60 -3.19 17.50
N GLU A 12 -11.80 -2.64 18.71
CA GLU A 12 -10.85 -1.79 19.43
C GLU A 12 -9.57 -2.55 19.78
N GLN A 13 -9.70 -3.81 20.24
CA GLN A 13 -8.56 -4.69 20.44
C GLN A 13 -7.86 -4.98 19.11
N GLY A 14 -8.61 -5.25 18.04
CA GLY A 14 -8.07 -5.42 16.69
C GLY A 14 -7.28 -4.21 16.20
N LEU A 15 -7.73 -2.98 16.51
CA LEU A 15 -6.99 -1.76 16.21
C LEU A 15 -5.70 -1.66 17.03
N ALA A 16 -5.79 -1.90 18.35
CA ALA A 16 -4.64 -1.84 19.25
C ALA A 16 -3.54 -2.86 18.89
N TYR A 17 -3.92 -4.02 18.35
CA TYR A 17 -3.00 -5.06 17.89
C TYR A 17 -2.49 -4.85 16.45
N GLY A 18 -2.97 -3.82 15.75
CA GLY A 18 -2.60 -3.54 14.36
C GLY A 18 -3.24 -4.45 13.31
N LEU A 19 -4.22 -5.27 13.70
CA LEU A 19 -5.00 -6.11 12.78
C LEU A 19 -6.00 -5.27 11.97
N VAL A 20 -6.62 -4.30 12.63
CA VAL A 20 -7.57 -3.35 12.02
C VAL A 20 -6.85 -2.02 11.83
N SER A 21 -6.89 -1.46 10.61
CA SER A 21 -6.20 -0.19 10.34
C SER A 21 -6.99 1.04 10.83
N ARG A 22 -8.33 0.96 10.89
CA ARG A 22 -9.24 2.05 11.29
C ARG A 22 -10.54 1.53 11.88
N LEU A 23 -11.08 2.24 12.86
CA LEU A 23 -12.44 2.05 13.35
C LEU A 23 -13.39 3.05 12.68
N THR A 24 -14.65 2.67 12.62
CA THR A 24 -15.73 3.49 12.05
C THR A 24 -16.98 3.35 12.89
N GLU A 25 -17.93 4.25 12.69
CA GLU A 25 -19.30 4.04 13.15
C GLU A 25 -19.90 2.78 12.51
N ARG A 26 -20.91 2.21 13.18
CA ARG A 26 -21.63 1.03 12.68
C ARG A 26 -22.27 1.34 11.33
N GLY A 27 -21.97 0.51 10.33
CA GLY A 27 -22.50 0.66 8.97
C GLY A 27 -21.57 1.43 8.01
N GLU A 28 -20.55 2.13 8.52
CA GLU A 28 -19.69 3.00 7.71
C GLU A 28 -18.40 2.34 7.20
N ALA A 29 -18.15 1.08 7.57
CA ALA A 29 -16.91 0.39 7.22
C ALA A 29 -16.62 0.38 5.71
N THR A 30 -17.64 0.11 4.89
CA THR A 30 -17.50 0.10 3.42
C THR A 30 -17.21 1.49 2.87
N ASN A 31 -17.88 2.53 3.37
CA ASN A 31 -17.68 3.90 2.91
C ASN A 31 -16.25 4.36 3.19
N VAL A 32 -15.78 4.19 4.43
CA VAL A 32 -14.41 4.55 4.82
C VAL A 32 -13.36 3.70 4.09
N ALA A 33 -13.66 2.42 3.82
CA ALA A 33 -12.78 1.57 3.01
C ALA A 33 -12.67 2.08 1.56
N MET A 34 -13.78 2.52 0.96
CA MET A 34 -13.80 3.09 -0.38
C MET A 34 -13.06 4.43 -0.44
N GLU A 35 -13.17 5.27 0.59
CA GLU A 35 -12.36 6.50 0.70
C GLU A 35 -10.87 6.18 0.76
N LEU A 36 -10.48 5.17 1.54
CA LEU A 36 -9.09 4.71 1.59
C LEU A 36 -8.63 4.18 0.22
N ALA A 37 -9.45 3.39 -0.45
CA ALA A 37 -9.16 2.87 -1.79
C ALA A 37 -8.97 4.01 -2.79
N ALA A 38 -9.86 5.02 -2.77
CA ALA A 38 -9.75 6.20 -3.61
C ALA A 38 -8.47 6.98 -3.33
N ARG A 39 -8.06 7.12 -2.06
CA ARG A 39 -6.79 7.76 -1.71
C ARG A 39 -5.57 7.02 -2.26
N ILE A 40 -5.58 5.69 -2.21
CA ILE A 40 -4.51 4.85 -2.76
C ILE A 40 -4.48 4.95 -4.29
N ALA A 41 -5.66 4.92 -4.93
CA ALA A 41 -5.82 4.99 -6.39
C ALA A 41 -5.37 6.32 -7.01
N ARG A 42 -5.16 7.38 -6.20
CA ARG A 42 -4.55 8.64 -6.67
C ARG A 42 -3.04 8.55 -6.89
N ASN A 43 -2.38 7.48 -6.46
CA ASN A 43 -0.94 7.28 -6.63
C ASN A 43 -0.65 6.47 -7.90
N ALA A 44 0.59 6.55 -8.39
CA ALA A 44 1.03 5.80 -9.56
C ALA A 44 0.79 4.28 -9.39
N PRO A 45 -0.01 3.62 -10.25
CA PRO A 45 -0.39 2.22 -10.10
C PRO A 45 0.81 1.26 -9.98
N LEU A 46 1.84 1.46 -10.81
CA LEU A 46 3.05 0.62 -10.78
C LEU A 46 3.83 0.77 -9.47
N SER A 47 3.89 1.99 -8.92
CA SER A 47 4.55 2.24 -7.63
C SER A 47 3.79 1.58 -6.48
N VAL A 48 2.47 1.72 -6.43
CA VAL A 48 1.63 1.09 -5.40
C VAL A 48 1.77 -0.43 -5.42
N ALA A 49 1.73 -1.03 -6.62
CA ALA A 49 1.89 -2.47 -6.80
C ALA A 49 3.27 -2.95 -6.33
N ALA A 50 4.34 -2.26 -6.76
CA ALA A 50 5.71 -2.57 -6.36
C ALA A 50 5.90 -2.46 -4.84
N SER A 51 5.45 -1.37 -4.21
CA SER A 51 5.55 -1.20 -2.75
C SER A 51 4.83 -2.31 -2.00
N LYS A 52 3.61 -2.68 -2.42
CA LYS A 52 2.87 -3.78 -1.79
C LYS A 52 3.59 -5.12 -1.95
N GLN A 53 4.16 -5.39 -3.12
CA GLN A 53 4.92 -6.61 -3.38
C GLN A 53 6.17 -6.67 -2.48
N LEU A 54 6.95 -5.59 -2.41
CA LEU A 54 8.15 -5.53 -1.57
C LEU A 54 7.84 -5.77 -0.09
N LEU A 55 6.77 -5.16 0.44
CA LEU A 55 6.35 -5.38 1.83
C LEU A 55 6.01 -6.85 2.13
N ARG A 56 5.36 -7.56 1.20
CA ARG A 56 5.05 -8.98 1.37
C ARG A 56 6.30 -9.86 1.34
N GLU A 57 7.28 -9.46 0.55
CA GLU A 57 8.50 -10.21 0.32
C GLU A 57 9.63 -9.83 1.30
N THR A 58 9.37 -8.94 2.26
CA THR A 58 10.38 -8.60 3.29
C THR A 58 10.55 -9.73 4.31
N ALA A 59 9.47 -10.46 4.63
CA ALA A 59 9.50 -11.51 5.65
C ALA A 59 10.37 -12.71 5.21
N GLY A 60 11.33 -13.09 6.05
CA GLY A 60 12.16 -14.29 5.83
C GLY A 60 13.33 -14.11 4.86
N ARG A 61 13.63 -12.89 4.43
CA ARG A 61 14.83 -12.56 3.63
C ARG A 61 15.87 -11.83 4.47
N THR A 62 17.14 -11.99 4.13
CA THR A 62 18.17 -11.06 4.59
C THR A 62 18.01 -9.71 3.88
N GLU A 63 18.63 -8.67 4.43
CA GLU A 63 18.64 -7.36 3.80
C GLU A 63 19.26 -7.42 2.39
N GLU A 64 20.37 -8.14 2.22
CA GLU A 64 21.05 -8.31 0.93
C GLU A 64 20.16 -8.99 -0.11
N GLU A 65 19.49 -10.08 0.28
CA GLU A 65 18.52 -10.78 -0.59
C GLU A 65 17.35 -9.86 -0.97
N PHE A 66 16.87 -9.04 -0.04
CA PHE A 66 15.82 -8.07 -0.29
C PHE A 66 16.26 -6.97 -1.26
N TRP A 67 17.48 -6.45 -1.15
CA TRP A 67 18.03 -5.48 -2.09
C TRP A 67 18.21 -6.06 -3.49
N GLU A 68 18.66 -7.31 -3.62
CA GLU A 68 18.71 -7.95 -4.94
C GLU A 68 17.31 -8.21 -5.51
N TYR A 69 16.35 -8.61 -4.67
CA TYR A 69 14.96 -8.83 -5.10
C TYR A 69 14.28 -7.54 -5.57
N GLN A 70 14.50 -6.41 -4.89
CA GLN A 70 13.80 -5.17 -5.22
C GLN A 70 14.30 -4.49 -6.50
N LYS A 71 15.59 -4.65 -6.85
CA LYS A 71 16.22 -4.00 -8.01
C LYS A 71 15.39 -4.09 -9.30
N PRO A 72 14.98 -5.27 -9.79
CA PRO A 72 14.18 -5.35 -11.01
C PRO A 72 12.80 -4.71 -10.89
N LEU A 73 12.19 -4.67 -9.69
CA LEU A 73 10.91 -4.01 -9.46
C LEU A 73 11.06 -2.49 -9.53
N MET A 74 12.10 -1.95 -8.87
CA MET A 74 12.42 -0.53 -8.94
C MET A 74 12.81 -0.09 -10.35
N GLY A 75 13.54 -0.93 -11.09
CA GLY A 75 13.86 -0.69 -12.49
C GLY A 75 12.61 -0.44 -13.33
N LYS A 76 11.60 -1.31 -13.23
CA LYS A 76 10.31 -1.14 -13.93
C LYS A 76 9.59 0.15 -13.54
N VAL A 77 9.56 0.49 -12.26
CA VAL A 77 8.93 1.71 -11.78
C VAL A 77 9.64 2.94 -12.35
N PHE A 78 10.97 3.02 -12.23
CA PHE A 78 11.72 4.21 -12.66
C PHE A 78 11.79 4.40 -14.18
N THR A 79 11.60 3.34 -14.96
CA THR A 79 11.53 3.43 -16.43
C THR A 79 10.13 3.68 -16.98
N SER A 80 9.10 3.73 -16.13
CA SER A 80 7.71 3.94 -16.54
C SER A 80 7.43 5.37 -17.00
N GLU A 81 6.35 5.55 -17.75
CA GLU A 81 5.79 6.87 -18.08
C GLU A 81 5.26 7.57 -16.82
N ASP A 82 4.75 6.83 -15.84
CA ASP A 82 4.32 7.38 -14.55
C ASP A 82 5.49 8.03 -13.79
N ALA A 83 6.71 7.50 -13.91
CA ALA A 83 7.91 8.09 -13.30
C ALA A 83 8.32 9.43 -13.95
N LYS A 84 7.91 9.67 -15.20
CA LYS A 84 8.06 10.98 -15.85
C LYS A 84 6.91 11.91 -15.49
N GLU A 85 5.70 11.37 -15.47
CA GLU A 85 4.47 12.13 -15.21
C GLU A 85 4.42 12.69 -13.79
N GLY A 86 4.81 11.92 -12.78
CA GLY A 86 4.72 12.34 -11.38
C GLY A 86 5.48 13.64 -11.09
N PRO A 87 6.80 13.69 -11.38
CA PRO A 87 7.59 14.92 -11.24
C PRO A 87 7.05 16.08 -12.08
N ARG A 88 6.58 15.80 -13.31
CA ARG A 88 6.03 16.83 -14.20
C ARG A 88 4.75 17.44 -13.64
N ALA A 89 3.78 16.61 -13.24
CA ALA A 89 2.53 17.06 -12.64
C ALA A 89 2.76 17.84 -11.34
N PHE A 90 3.74 17.40 -10.53
CA PHE A 90 4.17 18.13 -9.34
C PHE A 90 4.72 19.52 -9.68
N ALA A 91 5.64 19.61 -10.64
CA ALA A 91 6.22 20.87 -11.09
C ALA A 91 5.16 21.83 -11.69
N GLU A 92 4.19 21.28 -12.42
CA GLU A 92 3.07 21.99 -13.04
C GLU A 92 1.91 22.29 -12.06
N LYS A 93 2.01 21.84 -10.79
CA LYS A 93 0.98 22.00 -9.73
C LYS A 93 -0.41 21.51 -10.14
N ARG A 94 -0.46 20.39 -10.86
CA ARG A 94 -1.72 19.73 -11.26
C ARG A 94 -1.75 18.29 -10.78
N SER A 95 -2.93 17.68 -10.83
CA SER A 95 -3.04 16.24 -10.62
C SER A 95 -2.32 15.47 -11.74
N PRO A 96 -1.62 14.38 -11.40
CA PRO A 96 -0.99 13.50 -12.39
C PRO A 96 -2.04 12.68 -13.14
N ASN A 97 -1.76 12.38 -14.41
CA ASN A 97 -2.53 11.46 -15.23
C ASN A 97 -1.75 10.16 -15.42
N TRP A 98 -1.99 9.19 -14.54
CA TRP A 98 -1.28 7.92 -14.55
C TRP A 98 -1.73 7.03 -15.70
N SER A 99 -0.80 6.49 -16.46
CA SER A 99 -1.07 5.50 -17.51
C SER A 99 -0.87 4.07 -17.02
N GLY A 100 -0.09 3.87 -15.95
CA GLY A 100 0.27 2.54 -15.45
C GLY A 100 1.21 1.76 -16.39
N SER A 101 1.96 2.48 -17.23
CA SER A 101 2.87 1.92 -18.25
C SER A 101 4.29 2.41 -18.07
#